data_AF-A0A0F8X0H8-F1
#
_entry.id   AF-A0A0F8X0H8-F1
#
_cell.length_a   1.000
_cell.length_b   1.000
_cell.length_c   1.000
_cell.angle_alpha   90.00
_cell.angle_beta   90.00
_cell.angle_gamma   90.00
#
_symmetry.space_group_name_H-M   'P 1'
#
loop_
_entity.id
_entity.type
_entity.pdbx_description
1 polymer ?
#
loop_
_entity_poly.entity_id
_entity_poly.type
_entity_poly.pdbx_seq_one_letter_code
_entity_poly.pdbx_strand_id
1 'polypeptide(L)'
;MADDVTIDNSAMLKFFGQLEAGIAGAPGPIDTFFKLFAVEYLVFVQRRYDRFSRGAGDWAPLAASTIKKRRRGKGGRSRAAIQALRGRGGAAKGGVAILKDTGTLRAALVQGGPGNVIRRITNGIEIGIEGGSAAEPPLTLGALAQIHNEGLGDNPKRVILPTDLPRSLERRIEVLITQALFELGRQAER
;
A
#
# COMPACT_ATOMS: atom_id res chain seq x y z
N MET A 1 20.09 54.16 28.39
CA MET A 1 20.77 52.90 28.04
C MET A 1 19.68 51.98 27.53
N ALA A 2 19.81 51.46 26.31
CA ALA A 2 18.87 50.46 25.82
C ALA A 2 19.26 49.13 26.46
N ASP A 3 18.30 48.44 27.05
CA ASP A 3 18.52 47.08 27.56
C ASP A 3 18.61 46.14 26.36
N ASP A 4 19.76 45.49 26.18
CA ASP A 4 19.94 44.48 25.14
C ASP A 4 19.11 43.23 25.50
N VAL A 5 18.29 42.76 24.55
CA VAL A 5 17.51 41.52 24.68
C VAL A 5 18.23 40.39 23.95
N THR A 6 18.67 39.38 24.69
CA THR A 6 19.22 38.13 24.14
C THR A 6 18.13 37.07 24.02
N ILE A 7 17.99 36.47 22.83
CA ILE A 7 17.08 35.36 22.57
C ILE A 7 17.90 34.07 22.40
N ASP A 8 17.71 33.09 23.27
CA ASP A 8 18.32 31.77 23.14
C ASP A 8 17.58 30.95 22.07
N ASN A 9 18.32 30.51 21.04
CA ASN A 9 17.80 29.72 19.92
C ASN A 9 18.32 28.27 19.89
N SER A 10 18.99 27.81 20.95
CA SER A 10 19.65 26.51 21.00
C SER A 10 18.68 25.34 20.74
N ALA A 11 17.48 25.39 21.33
CA ALA A 11 16.44 24.39 21.12
C ALA A 11 15.95 24.35 19.65
N MET A 12 15.82 25.52 19.02
CA MET A 12 15.40 25.60 17.62
C MET A 12 16.46 25.00 16.68
N LEU A 13 17.74 25.28 16.91
CA LEU A 13 18.84 24.69 16.13
C LEU A 13 18.90 23.17 16.31
N LYS A 14 18.71 22.67 17.54
CA LYS A 14 18.65 21.24 17.82
C LYS A 14 17.47 20.57 17.12
N PHE A 15 16.29 21.19 17.13
CA PHE A 15 15.12 20.71 16.41
C PHE A 15 15.39 20.54 14.92
N PHE A 16 15.94 21.57 14.25
CA PHE A 16 16.25 21.50 12.82
C PHE A 16 17.29 20.43 12.49
N GLY A 17 18.35 20.32 13.29
CA GLY A 17 19.35 19.26 13.11
C GLY A 17 18.77 17.85 13.24
N GLN A 18 17.86 17.63 14.21
CA GLN A 18 17.18 16.34 14.36
C GLN A 18 16.18 16.07 13.22
N LEU A 19 15.50 17.10 12.72
CA LEU A 19 14.59 17.01 11.59
C LEU A 19 15.34 16.59 10.32
N GLU A 20 16.44 17.28 10.00
CA GLU A 20 17.31 16.98 8.86
C GLU A 20 17.87 15.56 8.95
N ALA A 21 18.40 15.17 10.11
CA ALA A 21 18.88 13.81 10.33
C ALA A 21 17.77 12.77 10.13
N GLY A 22 16.57 13.02 10.66
CA GLY A 22 15.43 12.12 10.51
C GLY A 22 14.97 11.98 9.05
N ILE A 23 14.94 13.08 8.31
CA ILE A 23 14.64 13.10 6.87
C ILE A 23 15.69 12.29 6.09
N ALA A 24 16.97 12.40 6.47
CA ALA A 24 18.08 11.63 5.90
C ALA A 24 18.08 10.14 6.31
N GLY A 25 17.18 9.72 7.21
CA GLY A 25 17.00 8.32 7.59
C GLY A 25 17.55 7.96 8.98
N ALA A 26 17.97 8.93 9.78
CA ALA A 26 18.36 8.67 11.17
C ALA A 26 17.15 8.15 11.99
N PRO A 27 17.38 7.18 12.90
CA PRO A 27 16.33 6.72 13.80
C PRO A 27 15.76 7.87 14.65
N GLY A 28 14.45 7.89 14.85
CA GLY A 28 13.79 8.93 15.66
C GLY A 28 12.29 9.08 15.35
N PRO A 29 11.67 10.19 15.78
CA PRO A 29 10.26 10.47 15.51
C PRO A 29 9.91 10.48 14.02
N ILE A 30 10.77 11.06 13.18
CA ILE A 30 10.55 11.12 11.72
C ILE A 30 10.64 9.72 11.07
N ASP A 31 11.60 8.89 11.46
CA ASP A 31 11.68 7.50 10.99
C ASP A 31 10.45 6.69 11.40
N THR A 32 9.96 6.90 12.63
CA THR A 32 8.73 6.30 13.14
C THR A 32 7.52 6.72 12.31
N PHE A 33 7.42 8.01 11.97
CA PHE A 33 6.40 8.51 11.06
C PHE A 33 6.40 7.76 9.73
N PHE A 34 7.55 7.62 9.06
CA PHE A 34 7.63 6.94 7.77
C PHE A 34 7.21 5.47 7.85
N LYS A 35 7.62 4.76 8.92
CA LYS A 35 7.20 3.37 9.16
C LYS A 35 5.69 3.24 9.32
N LEU A 36 5.07 4.11 10.12
CA LEU A 36 3.63 4.12 10.31
C LEU A 36 2.89 4.51 9.03
N PHE A 37 3.41 5.48 8.28
CA PHE A 37 2.86 5.87 6.99
C PHE A 37 2.84 4.68 6.01
N ALA A 38 3.93 3.91 5.91
CA ALA A 38 3.95 2.73 5.03
C ALA A 38 2.89 1.69 5.40
N VAL A 39 2.68 1.45 6.70
CA VAL A 39 1.64 0.52 7.18
C VAL A 39 0.25 1.01 6.77
N GLU A 40 -0.07 2.28 7.03
CA GLU A 40 -1.37 2.87 6.68
C GLU A 40 -1.62 2.85 5.17
N TYR A 41 -0.58 3.18 4.37
CA TYR A 41 -0.63 3.10 2.91
C TYR A 41 -0.90 1.67 2.43
N LEU A 42 -0.16 0.67 2.92
CA LEU A 42 -0.37 -0.73 2.52
C LEU A 42 -1.76 -1.24 2.90
N VAL A 43 -2.28 -0.89 4.07
CA VAL A 43 -3.65 -1.24 4.48
C VAL A 43 -4.67 -0.65 3.51
N PHE A 44 -4.50 0.61 3.12
CA PHE A 44 -5.33 1.26 2.12
C PHE A 44 -5.25 0.52 0.77
N VAL A 45 -4.05 0.26 0.28
CA VAL A 45 -3.83 -0.41 -1.01
C VAL A 45 -4.44 -1.81 -1.00
N GLN A 46 -4.27 -2.61 0.06
CA GLN A 46 -4.88 -3.93 0.18
C GLN A 46 -6.41 -3.86 0.11
N ARG A 47 -7.03 -2.93 0.84
CA ARG A 47 -8.50 -2.75 0.81
C ARG A 47 -8.99 -2.33 -0.57
N ARG A 48 -8.25 -1.44 -1.24
CA ARG A 48 -8.55 -1.00 -2.61
C ARG A 48 -8.42 -2.16 -3.58
N TYR A 49 -7.31 -2.91 -3.53
CA TYR A 49 -7.07 -4.10 -4.34
C TYR A 49 -8.18 -5.14 -4.17
N ASP A 50 -8.55 -5.47 -2.92
CA ASP A 50 -9.61 -6.42 -2.62
C ASP A 50 -10.97 -5.98 -3.19
N ARG A 51 -11.26 -4.68 -3.12
CA ARG A 51 -12.49 -4.13 -3.68
C ARG A 51 -12.47 -4.14 -5.21
N PHE A 52 -11.40 -3.65 -5.80
CA PHE A 52 -11.30 -3.42 -7.25
C PHE A 52 -11.15 -4.75 -8.01
N SER A 53 -10.43 -5.71 -7.43
CA SER A 53 -10.34 -7.06 -7.97
C SER A 53 -11.69 -7.77 -8.06
N ARG A 54 -12.73 -7.32 -7.36
CA ARG A 54 -14.09 -7.89 -7.44
C ARG A 54 -15.02 -7.12 -8.39
N GLY A 55 -14.49 -6.16 -9.15
CA GLY A 55 -15.26 -5.40 -10.14
C GLY A 55 -15.92 -4.12 -9.63
N ALA A 56 -15.42 -3.57 -8.52
CA ALA A 56 -15.78 -2.23 -8.07
C ALA A 56 -14.67 -1.22 -8.42
N GLY A 57 -14.96 0.08 -8.30
CA GLY A 57 -13.99 1.14 -8.62
C GLY A 57 -13.70 1.24 -10.12
N ASP A 58 -12.50 1.73 -10.45
CA ASP A 58 -12.17 2.18 -11.81
C ASP A 58 -11.42 1.15 -12.65
N TRP A 59 -11.24 -0.07 -12.14
CA TRP A 59 -10.62 -1.13 -12.94
C TRP A 59 -11.59 -1.64 -13.99
N ALA A 60 -11.14 -1.62 -15.24
CA ALA A 60 -11.94 -2.09 -16.37
C ALA A 60 -12.47 -3.52 -16.11
N PRO A 61 -13.78 -3.75 -16.30
CA PRO A 61 -14.40 -5.04 -16.06
C PRO A 61 -13.84 -6.09 -17.01
N LEU A 62 -14.02 -7.36 -16.64
CA LEU A 62 -13.70 -8.45 -17.57
C LEU A 62 -14.69 -8.47 -18.73
N ALA A 63 -14.18 -8.76 -19.92
CA ALA A 63 -15.01 -9.05 -21.08
C ALA A 63 -16.03 -10.16 -20.77
N ALA A 64 -17.27 -10.01 -21.22
CA ALA A 64 -18.35 -10.98 -20.97
C ALA A 64 -17.99 -12.39 -21.48
N SER A 65 -17.25 -12.49 -22.59
CA SER A 65 -16.70 -13.73 -23.12
C SER A 65 -15.71 -14.40 -22.14
N THR A 66 -14.84 -13.62 -21.50
CA THR A 66 -13.90 -14.07 -20.45
C THR A 66 -14.64 -14.53 -19.20
N ILE A 67 -15.66 -13.79 -18.75
CA ILE A 67 -16.52 -14.20 -17.63
C ILE A 67 -17.20 -15.53 -17.94
N LYS A 68 -17.78 -15.68 -19.14
CA LYS A 68 -18.46 -16.91 -19.60
C LYS A 68 -17.48 -18.09 -19.70
N LYS A 69 -16.27 -17.89 -20.23
CA LYS A 69 -15.19 -18.89 -20.25
C LYS A 69 -14.79 -19.32 -18.84
N ARG A 70 -14.58 -18.36 -17.92
CA ARG A 70 -14.24 -18.64 -16.52
C ARG A 70 -15.37 -19.39 -15.78
N ARG A 71 -16.63 -19.08 -16.05
CA ARG A 71 -17.80 -19.81 -15.51
C ARG A 71 -17.92 -21.22 -16.07
N ARG A 72 -17.44 -21.48 -17.29
CA ARG A 72 -17.41 -22.81 -17.93
C ARG A 72 -16.23 -23.68 -17.48
N GLY A 73 -15.16 -23.08 -16.95
CA GLY A 73 -13.97 -23.79 -16.46
C GLY A 73 -14.21 -24.49 -15.12
N LYS A 74 -14.07 -25.82 -15.10
CA LYS A 74 -14.23 -26.75 -13.96
C LYS A 74 -15.64 -26.83 -13.38
N GLY A 75 -16.56 -27.39 -14.18
CA GLY A 75 -17.68 -28.15 -13.63
C GLY A 75 -17.14 -29.31 -12.79
N GLY A 76 -17.41 -29.29 -11.49
CA GLY A 76 -16.96 -30.34 -10.56
C GLY A 76 -16.59 -29.84 -9.16
N ARG A 77 -17.31 -28.87 -8.58
CA ARG A 77 -17.25 -28.68 -7.12
C ARG A 77 -18.36 -29.50 -6.49
N SER A 78 -17.99 -30.42 -5.59
CA SER A 78 -18.93 -31.25 -4.86
C SER A 78 -19.93 -30.40 -4.08
N ARG A 79 -21.14 -30.92 -3.85
CA ARG A 79 -22.19 -30.27 -3.04
C ARG A 79 -21.65 -29.80 -1.67
N ALA A 80 -20.70 -30.54 -1.09
CA ALA A 80 -20.03 -30.20 0.15
C ALA A 80 -19.18 -28.92 0.08
N ALA A 81 -18.45 -28.69 -1.02
CA ALA A 81 -17.68 -27.46 -1.22
C ALA A 81 -18.59 -26.22 -1.39
N ILE A 82 -19.77 -26.42 -2.00
CA ILE A 82 -20.79 -25.37 -2.13
C ILE A 82 -21.42 -25.05 -0.76
N GLN A 83 -21.60 -26.05 0.09
CA GLN A 83 -22.16 -25.87 1.44
C GLN A 83 -21.17 -25.22 2.41
N ALA A 84 -19.88 -25.56 2.33
CA ALA A 84 -18.83 -24.90 3.11
C ALA A 84 -18.68 -23.39 2.80
N LEU A 85 -18.93 -22.99 1.55
CA LEU A 85 -18.90 -21.58 1.13
C LEU A 85 -20.13 -20.78 1.62
N ARG A 86 -21.24 -21.43 1.96
CA ARG A 86 -22.45 -20.77 2.50
C ARG A 86 -22.34 -20.43 3.99
N GLY A 87 -21.46 -21.10 4.74
CA GLY A 87 -21.27 -20.88 6.18
C GLY A 87 -20.40 -19.68 6.55
N ARG A 88 -19.65 -19.11 5.58
CA ARG A 88 -18.79 -17.93 5.80
C ARG A 88 -19.52 -16.70 5.26
N GLY A 89 -20.35 -16.09 6.10
CA GLY A 89 -21.08 -14.87 5.79
C GLY A 89 -20.14 -13.73 5.38
N GLY A 90 -20.53 -13.02 4.32
CA GLY A 90 -20.06 -11.66 4.04
C GLY A 90 -19.09 -11.47 2.87
N ALA A 91 -19.50 -11.79 1.64
CA ALA A 91 -19.07 -11.05 0.44
C ALA A 91 -20.06 -11.30 -0.71
N ALA A 92 -20.38 -10.23 -1.45
CA ALA A 92 -21.46 -10.17 -2.43
C ALA A 92 -21.51 -11.35 -3.43
N LYS A 93 -22.75 -11.74 -3.75
CA LYS A 93 -23.16 -12.70 -4.78
C LYS A 93 -22.29 -12.65 -6.05
N GLY A 94 -21.44 -13.66 -6.25
CA GLY A 94 -21.15 -14.21 -7.59
C GLY A 94 -20.33 -13.38 -8.59
N GLY A 95 -19.64 -12.33 -8.17
CA GLY A 95 -18.70 -11.60 -9.03
C GLY A 95 -17.46 -12.44 -9.36
N VAL A 96 -17.13 -12.59 -10.64
CA VAL A 96 -15.85 -13.18 -11.06
C VAL A 96 -14.76 -12.14 -10.79
N ALA A 97 -13.75 -12.48 -9.99
CA ALA A 97 -12.64 -11.57 -9.74
C ALA A 97 -12.01 -11.14 -11.08
N ILE A 98 -11.76 -9.84 -11.26
CA ILE A 98 -11.11 -9.27 -12.44
C ILE A 98 -9.71 -9.86 -12.60
N LEU A 99 -8.93 -9.87 -11.52
CA LEU A 99 -7.60 -10.46 -11.49
C LEU A 99 -7.68 -11.98 -11.31
N LYS A 100 -6.89 -12.74 -12.10
CA LYS A 100 -6.85 -14.22 -12.05
C LYS A 100 -6.07 -14.70 -10.82
N ASP A 101 -5.13 -13.89 -10.36
CA ASP A 101 -4.03 -14.17 -9.44
C ASP A 101 -4.14 -13.36 -8.15
N THR A 102 -5.36 -13.00 -7.75
CA THR A 102 -5.60 -12.16 -6.56
C THR A 102 -4.90 -12.63 -5.30
N GLY A 103 -4.54 -13.91 -5.16
CA GLY A 103 -3.77 -14.38 -4.02
C GLY A 103 -2.31 -13.93 -4.05
N THR A 104 -1.67 -13.98 -5.23
CA THR A 104 -0.24 -13.78 -5.41
C THR A 104 0.13 -12.30 -5.29
N LEU A 105 -0.50 -11.43 -6.09
CA LEU A 105 -0.23 -9.99 -6.02
C LEU A 105 -0.73 -9.35 -4.72
N ARG A 106 -1.83 -9.84 -4.16
CA ARG A 106 -2.29 -9.37 -2.84
C ARG A 106 -1.30 -9.73 -1.73
N ALA A 107 -0.65 -10.89 -1.81
CA ALA A 107 0.38 -11.25 -0.84
C ALA A 107 1.58 -10.30 -0.88
N ALA A 108 1.94 -9.79 -2.06
CA ALA A 108 2.99 -8.76 -2.22
C ALA A 108 2.62 -7.39 -1.64
N LEU A 109 1.35 -7.16 -1.31
CA LEU A 109 0.86 -5.95 -0.63
C LEU A 109 0.87 -6.07 0.90
N VAL A 110 1.19 -7.25 1.43
CA VAL A 110 1.37 -7.46 2.87
C VAL A 110 2.81 -7.11 3.23
N GLN A 111 2.99 -6.35 4.31
CA GLN A 111 4.33 -6.02 4.81
C GLN A 111 5.16 -7.28 5.04
N GLY A 112 6.34 -7.36 4.42
CA GLY A 112 7.21 -8.54 4.48
C GLY A 112 6.73 -9.74 3.66
N GLY A 113 5.65 -9.59 2.87
CA GLY A 113 5.18 -10.61 1.94
C GLY A 113 6.12 -10.79 0.74
N PRO A 114 5.96 -11.88 -0.04
CA PRO A 114 6.80 -12.14 -1.20
C PRO A 114 6.77 -10.98 -2.20
N GLY A 115 7.95 -10.46 -2.54
CA GLY A 115 8.11 -9.32 -3.45
C GLY A 115 7.65 -7.97 -2.89
N ASN A 116 7.19 -7.88 -1.64
CA ASN A 116 6.87 -6.61 -1.00
C ASN A 116 8.15 -5.80 -0.76
N VAL A 117 8.13 -4.51 -1.10
CA VAL A 117 9.22 -3.59 -0.81
C VAL A 117 8.70 -2.49 0.09
N ILE A 118 9.37 -2.30 1.22
CA ILE A 118 9.28 -1.12 2.07
C ILE A 118 10.70 -0.75 2.46
N ARG A 119 11.19 0.39 1.97
CA ARG A 119 12.57 0.81 2.22
C ARG A 119 12.64 2.30 2.51
N ARG A 120 13.38 2.67 3.56
CA ARG A 120 13.74 4.08 3.79
C ARG A 120 14.74 4.51 2.72
N ILE A 121 14.42 5.61 2.05
CA ILE A 121 15.29 6.29 1.10
C ILE A 121 15.54 7.71 1.59
N THR A 122 16.54 8.38 1.02
CA THR A 122 16.78 9.79 1.28
C THR A 122 15.50 10.58 1.00
N ASN A 123 15.03 11.35 1.99
CA ASN A 123 13.82 12.17 1.92
C ASN A 123 12.50 11.40 1.78
N GLY A 124 12.45 10.09 1.99
CA GLY A 124 11.18 9.38 1.78
C GLY A 124 11.15 7.89 2.08
N ILE A 125 10.02 7.28 1.76
CA ILE A 125 9.85 5.83 1.85
C ILE A 125 9.45 5.31 0.48
N GLU A 126 10.13 4.26 0.06
CA GLU A 126 9.77 3.50 -1.12
C GLU A 126 8.84 2.36 -0.71
N ILE A 127 7.73 2.24 -1.43
CA ILE A 127 6.75 1.16 -1.25
C ILE A 127 6.47 0.57 -2.64
N GLY A 128 6.68 -0.74 -2.79
CA GLY A 128 6.70 -1.36 -4.11
C GLY A 128 6.43 -2.85 -4.12
N ILE A 129 6.46 -3.40 -5.34
CA ILE A 129 6.44 -4.85 -5.62
C ILE A 129 7.61 -5.16 -6.56
N GLU A 130 8.56 -5.97 -6.13
CA GLU A 130 9.76 -6.37 -6.89
C GLU A 130 9.88 -7.89 -7.03
N GLY A 131 10.54 -8.33 -8.12
CA GLY A 131 11.44 -9.51 -8.23
C GLY A 131 11.10 -10.90 -7.66
N GLY A 132 9.98 -11.11 -6.96
CA GLY A 132 9.63 -12.39 -6.35
C GLY A 132 9.16 -13.44 -7.36
N SER A 133 9.11 -14.70 -6.96
CA SER A 133 8.54 -15.77 -7.79
C SER A 133 7.02 -15.66 -7.87
N ALA A 134 6.46 -15.55 -9.08
CA ALA A 134 5.03 -15.77 -9.27
C ALA A 134 4.70 -17.28 -9.23
N ALA A 135 3.43 -17.60 -9.01
CA ALA A 135 2.96 -19.00 -8.98
C ALA A 135 3.03 -19.71 -10.35
N GLU A 136 3.11 -18.98 -11.46
CA GLU A 136 3.26 -19.50 -12.82
C GLU A 136 4.57 -18.93 -13.43
N PRO A 137 5.71 -19.65 -13.38
CA PRO A 137 6.93 -19.25 -14.10
C PRO A 137 6.65 -19.14 -15.61
N PRO A 138 7.30 -18.22 -16.36
CA PRO A 138 8.56 -17.53 -16.04
C PRO A 138 8.40 -16.09 -15.48
N LEU A 139 7.20 -15.66 -15.09
CA LEU A 139 6.96 -14.26 -14.74
C LEU A 139 7.30 -13.96 -13.26
N THR A 140 7.97 -12.83 -12.97
CA THR A 140 8.20 -12.37 -11.59
C THR A 140 6.98 -11.61 -11.06
N LEU A 141 6.86 -11.45 -9.74
CA LEU A 141 5.80 -10.63 -9.12
C LEU A 141 5.89 -9.17 -9.55
N GLY A 142 7.11 -8.62 -9.67
CA GLY A 142 7.33 -7.28 -10.20
C GLY A 142 6.82 -7.15 -11.64
N ALA A 143 7.19 -8.09 -12.52
CA ALA A 143 6.71 -8.12 -13.90
C ALA A 143 5.18 -8.26 -13.97
N LEU A 144 4.58 -9.07 -13.09
CA LEU A 144 3.14 -9.25 -13.03
C LEU A 144 2.45 -7.95 -12.60
N ALA A 145 2.96 -7.30 -11.57
CA ALA A 145 2.47 -6.01 -11.10
C ALA A 145 2.59 -4.95 -12.21
N GLN A 146 3.71 -4.93 -12.95
CA GLN A 146 3.93 -4.02 -14.07
C GLN A 146 2.91 -4.24 -15.19
N ILE A 147 2.69 -5.48 -15.63
CA ILE A 147 1.68 -5.83 -16.64
C ILE A 147 0.29 -5.34 -16.23
N HIS A 148 -0.04 -5.38 -14.94
CA HIS A 148 -1.30 -4.82 -14.45
C HIS A 148 -1.28 -3.29 -14.43
N ASN A 149 -0.21 -2.67 -13.95
CA ASN A 149 -0.08 -1.21 -13.85
C ASN A 149 -0.05 -0.51 -15.21
N GLU A 150 0.46 -1.15 -16.25
CA GLU A 150 0.61 -0.58 -17.60
C GLU A 150 -0.42 -1.14 -18.59
N GLY A 151 -0.87 -2.38 -18.37
CA GLY A 151 -1.58 -3.16 -19.38
C GLY A 151 -0.61 -3.94 -20.28
N LEU A 152 -1.11 -4.97 -20.97
CA LEU A 152 -0.34 -5.73 -21.97
C LEU A 152 -1.30 -6.45 -22.93
N GLY A 153 -1.23 -6.15 -24.22
CA GLY A 153 -2.16 -6.71 -25.21
C GLY A 153 -3.62 -6.41 -24.84
N ASP A 154 -4.45 -7.44 -24.72
CA ASP A 154 -5.86 -7.32 -24.30
C ASP A 154 -6.05 -7.12 -22.79
N ASN A 155 -4.95 -7.05 -22.02
CA ASN A 155 -5.02 -6.80 -20.58
C ASN A 155 -5.09 -5.29 -20.31
N PRO A 156 -6.22 -4.74 -19.83
CA PRO A 156 -6.32 -3.31 -19.57
C PRO A 156 -5.52 -2.92 -18.33
N LYS A 157 -5.15 -1.63 -18.31
CA LYS A 157 -4.49 -0.96 -17.20
C LYS A 157 -5.31 -1.08 -15.90
N ARG A 158 -4.62 -1.45 -14.81
CA ARG A 158 -5.14 -1.62 -13.45
C ARG A 158 -4.05 -1.22 -12.46
N VAL A 159 -4.04 0.05 -12.10
CA VAL A 159 -3.08 0.61 -11.13
C VAL A 159 -3.26 -0.08 -9.77
N ILE A 160 -2.25 -0.83 -9.33
CA ILE A 160 -2.19 -1.56 -8.06
C ILE A 160 -1.78 -0.62 -6.93
N LEU A 161 -0.69 0.13 -7.14
CA LEU A 161 -0.15 1.12 -6.19
C LEU A 161 -0.55 2.53 -6.67
N PRO A 162 -1.71 3.06 -6.24
CA PRO A 162 -2.12 4.42 -6.57
C PRO A 162 -1.23 5.46 -5.88
N THR A 163 -0.98 6.57 -6.58
CA THR A 163 -0.33 7.76 -6.00
C THR A 163 -1.34 8.77 -5.49
N ASP A 164 -2.58 8.71 -5.96
CA ASP A 164 -3.71 9.47 -5.44
C ASP A 164 -4.21 8.85 -4.12
N LEU A 165 -4.13 9.63 -3.04
CA LEU A 165 -4.56 9.19 -1.72
C LEU A 165 -5.97 9.70 -1.45
N PRO A 166 -6.86 8.88 -0.86
CA PRO A 166 -8.15 9.38 -0.41
C PRO A 166 -7.95 10.37 0.74
N ARG A 167 -8.80 11.40 0.83
CA ARG A 167 -8.78 12.42 1.90
C ARG A 167 -8.67 11.84 3.32
N SER A 168 -9.27 10.66 3.55
CA SER A 168 -9.19 9.99 4.85
C SER A 168 -7.78 9.53 5.21
N LEU A 169 -7.00 9.06 4.22
CA LEU A 169 -5.62 8.64 4.42
C LEU A 169 -4.71 9.87 4.53
N GLU A 170 -4.93 10.91 3.72
CA GLU A 170 -4.21 12.19 3.85
C GLU A 170 -4.30 12.75 5.27
N ARG A 171 -5.51 12.87 5.83
CA ARG A 171 -5.72 13.31 7.22
C ARG A 171 -5.01 12.42 8.24
N ARG A 172 -4.94 11.12 8.00
CA ARG A 172 -4.23 10.20 8.88
C ARG A 172 -2.73 10.47 8.85
N ILE A 173 -2.17 10.73 7.67
CA ILE A 173 -0.76 11.08 7.47
C ILE A 173 -0.44 12.42 8.15
N GLU A 174 -1.32 13.42 8.01
CA GLU A 174 -1.20 14.72 8.68
C GLU A 174 -1.07 14.55 10.21
N VAL A 175 -1.94 13.75 10.81
CA VAL A 175 -1.87 13.47 12.26
C VAL A 175 -0.53 12.81 12.63
N LEU A 176 -0.07 11.84 11.84
CA LEU A 176 1.19 11.14 12.11
C LEU A 176 2.41 12.07 12.01
N ILE A 177 2.46 12.96 11.02
CA ILE A 177 3.59 13.90 10.89
C ILE A 177 3.55 14.95 12.01
N THR A 178 2.36 15.45 12.39
CA THR A 178 2.22 16.39 13.51
C THR A 178 2.72 15.76 14.81
N GLN A 179 2.38 14.50 15.08
CA GLN A 179 2.87 13.78 16.26
C GLN A 179 4.40 13.63 16.25
N ALA A 180 4.98 13.30 15.10
CA ALA A 180 6.43 13.18 14.97
C ALA A 180 7.14 14.53 15.21
N LEU A 181 6.60 15.62 14.67
CA LEU A 181 7.16 16.97 14.89
C LEU A 181 7.03 17.42 16.35
N PHE A 182 5.91 17.10 17.01
CA PHE A 182 5.71 17.40 18.42
C PHE A 182 6.71 16.67 19.32
N GLU A 183 6.92 15.37 19.09
CA GLU A 183 7.92 14.60 19.84
C GLU A 183 9.35 15.08 19.56
N LEU A 184 9.63 15.53 18.34
CA LEU A 184 10.92 16.13 18.01
C LEU A 184 11.16 17.43 18.80
N GLY A 185 10.15 18.30 18.88
CA GLY A 185 10.21 19.51 19.71
C GLY A 185 10.52 19.20 21.18
N ARG A 186 9.80 18.23 21.76
CA ARG A 186 10.06 17.75 23.14
C ARG A 186 11.47 17.20 23.34
N GLN A 187 12.08 16.60 22.31
CA GLN A 187 13.45 16.10 22.39
C GLN A 187 14.49 17.23 22.27
N ALA A 188 14.16 18.30 21.58
CA ALA A 188 15.02 19.47 21.42
C ALA A 188 15.07 20.35 22.69
N GLU A 189 14.00 20.35 23.50
CA GLU A 189 13.90 21.09 24.77
C GLU A 189 14.63 20.41 25.95
N ARG A 190 14.96 19.12 25.82
CA ARG A 190 15.71 18.35 26.84
C ARG A 190 17.21 18.47 26.61
#